data_AF-A0A4P6L8M9-F1
#
_entry.id   AF-A0A4P6L8M9-F1
#
_cell.length_a   1.000
_cell.length_b   1.000
_cell.length_c   1.000
_cell.angle_alpha   90.00
_cell.angle_beta   90.00
_cell.angle_gamma   90.00
#
_symmetry.space_group_name_H-M   'P 1'
#
loop_
_entity.id
_entity.type
_entity.pdbx_description
1 polymer ?
#
loop_
_entity_poly.entity_id
_entity_poly.type
_entity_poly.pdbx_seq_one_letter_code
_entity_poly.pdbx_strand_id
1 'polypeptide(L)'
;MAPAGQRQALGRDQAVARLMALPELQAWARQIESGSNGTVRGAVIPFDPALRTVDGKQYHQLSFVENRPEAVVTWESFLVGAADGDILVDDDDTLLPLARWRSEKKPMDRAGPDSAPRRPE
;
A
#
# COMPACT_ATOMS: atom_id res chain seq x y z
N MET A 1 15.42 15.09 -28.94
CA MET A 1 16.03 15.37 -27.62
C MET A 1 15.71 14.19 -26.71
N ALA A 2 16.69 13.72 -25.94
CA ALA A 2 16.95 12.32 -25.58
C ALA A 2 15.87 11.53 -24.79
N PRO A 3 15.69 10.22 -25.04
CA PRO A 3 15.26 9.29 -24.00
C PRO A 3 16.53 8.82 -23.27
N ALA A 4 16.93 9.56 -22.23
CA ALA A 4 17.99 9.08 -21.34
C ALA A 4 17.43 7.93 -20.51
N GLY A 5 18.12 6.80 -20.55
CA GLY A 5 17.61 5.50 -20.13
C GLY A 5 17.16 5.44 -18.68
N GLN A 6 16.13 4.64 -18.45
CA GLN A 6 15.90 4.03 -17.15
C GLN A 6 15.99 2.52 -17.39
N ARG A 7 17.15 1.94 -17.03
CA ARG A 7 17.27 0.49 -16.80
C ARG A 7 16.05 0.07 -15.99
N GLN A 8 15.42 -1.03 -16.40
CA GLN A 8 14.14 -1.57 -15.96
C GLN A 8 13.97 -1.56 -14.42
N ALA A 9 13.72 -0.39 -13.86
CA ALA A 9 13.21 -0.21 -12.53
C ALA A 9 11.80 -0.77 -12.55
N LEU A 10 11.47 -1.62 -11.58
CA LEU A 10 10.18 -2.27 -11.45
C LEU A 10 9.10 -1.19 -11.56
N GLY A 11 8.38 -1.18 -12.70
CA GLY A 11 7.47 -0.10 -13.01
C GLY A 11 6.40 0.02 -11.93
N ARG A 12 5.85 1.23 -11.76
CA ARG A 12 4.77 1.51 -10.82
C ARG A 12 3.63 0.49 -10.90
N ASP A 13 3.27 0.09 -12.11
CA ASP A 13 2.26 -0.93 -12.38
C ASP A 13 2.63 -2.32 -11.82
N GLN A 14 3.89 -2.74 -11.98
CA GLN A 14 4.41 -3.97 -11.38
C GLN A 14 4.42 -3.91 -9.85
N ALA A 15 4.72 -2.75 -9.28
CA ALA A 15 4.70 -2.56 -7.82
C ALA A 15 3.26 -2.64 -7.28
N VAL A 16 2.30 -2.02 -7.98
CA VAL A 16 0.86 -2.13 -7.68
C VAL A 16 0.39 -3.58 -7.82
N ALA A 17 0.76 -4.27 -8.91
CA ALA A 17 0.38 -5.67 -9.13
C ALA A 17 0.94 -6.60 -8.04
N ARG A 18 2.18 -6.38 -7.57
CA ARG A 18 2.76 -7.13 -6.45
C ARG A 18 1.99 -6.93 -5.15
N LEU A 19 1.59 -5.69 -4.85
CA LEU A 19 0.75 -5.42 -3.70
C LEU A 19 -0.63 -6.07 -3.87
N MET A 20 -1.31 -5.86 -5.00
CA MET A 20 -2.62 -6.46 -5.26
C MET A 20 -2.59 -8.00 -5.25
N ALA A 21 -1.45 -8.62 -5.55
CA ALA A 21 -1.26 -10.07 -5.44
C ALA A 21 -1.20 -10.58 -4.00
N LEU A 22 -1.06 -9.70 -2.99
CA LEU A 22 -1.03 -10.10 -1.59
C LEU A 22 -2.43 -10.56 -1.12
N PRO A 23 -2.53 -11.73 -0.46
CA PRO A 23 -3.79 -12.20 0.09
C PRO A 23 -4.34 -11.25 1.17
N GLU A 24 -3.48 -10.51 1.86
CA GLU A 24 -3.89 -9.46 2.81
C GLU A 24 -4.71 -8.35 2.13
N LEU A 25 -4.28 -7.86 0.98
CA LEU A 25 -4.97 -6.80 0.25
C LEU A 25 -6.29 -7.27 -0.35
N GLN A 26 -6.32 -8.52 -0.82
CA GLN A 26 -7.57 -9.15 -1.26
C GLN A 26 -8.56 -9.33 -0.12
N ALA A 27 -8.09 -9.73 1.07
CA ALA A 27 -8.94 -9.85 2.26
C ALA A 27 -9.54 -8.50 2.65
N TRP A 28 -8.73 -7.43 2.63
CA TRP A 28 -9.20 -6.07 2.88
C TRP A 28 -10.20 -5.60 1.83
N ALA A 29 -9.90 -5.75 0.54
CA ALA A 29 -10.83 -5.37 -0.52
C ALA A 29 -12.18 -6.08 -0.35
N ARG A 30 -12.17 -7.39 -0.09
CA ARG A 30 -13.40 -8.16 0.16
C ARG A 30 -14.15 -7.70 1.41
N GLN A 31 -13.45 -7.34 2.48
CA GLN A 31 -14.09 -6.83 3.70
C GLN A 31 -14.70 -5.44 3.46
N ILE A 32 -13.94 -4.52 2.86
CA ILE A 32 -14.43 -3.18 2.48
C ILE A 32 -15.68 -3.29 1.61
N GLU A 33 -15.64 -4.15 0.59
CA GLU A 33 -16.79 -4.41 -0.28
C GLU A 33 -17.97 -5.02 0.49
N SER A 34 -17.71 -5.96 1.41
CA SER A 34 -18.74 -6.60 2.23
C SER A 34 -19.37 -5.64 3.25
N GLY A 35 -18.58 -4.82 3.94
CA GLY A 35 -19.04 -3.85 4.92
C GLY A 35 -19.78 -2.67 4.30
N SER A 36 -19.47 -2.35 3.04
CA SER A 36 -20.05 -1.21 2.32
C SER A 36 -21.07 -1.62 1.24
N ASN A 37 -21.43 -2.90 1.18
CA ASN A 37 -22.36 -3.47 0.21
C ASN A 37 -22.00 -3.11 -1.26
N GLY A 38 -20.70 -3.06 -1.58
CA GLY A 38 -20.17 -2.72 -2.91
C GLY A 38 -20.05 -1.23 -3.23
N THR A 39 -20.40 -0.34 -2.30
CA THR A 39 -20.32 1.13 -2.46
C THR A 39 -18.89 1.64 -2.35
N VAL A 40 -18.07 0.97 -1.54
CA VAL A 40 -16.69 1.34 -1.26
C VAL A 40 -15.79 0.23 -1.79
N ARG A 41 -14.64 0.62 -2.34
CA ARG A 41 -13.65 -0.32 -2.87
C ARG A 41 -12.27 0.00 -2.32
N GLY A 42 -11.58 -1.04 -1.88
CA GLY A 42 -10.14 -0.95 -1.62
C GLY A 42 -9.39 -0.77 -2.93
N ALA A 43 -8.55 0.26 -3.00
CA ALA A 43 -7.70 0.54 -4.14
C ALA A 43 -6.27 0.81 -3.65
N VAL A 44 -5.28 0.24 -4.34
CA VAL A 44 -3.90 0.65 -4.15
C VAL A 44 -3.67 1.85 -5.05
N ILE A 45 -3.50 3.03 -4.47
CA ILE A 45 -3.12 4.22 -5.20
C ILE A 45 -1.67 4.57 -4.91
N PRO A 46 -0.95 5.09 -5.88
CA PRO A 46 0.38 5.61 -5.64
C PRO A 46 0.29 6.94 -4.88
N PHE A 47 0.97 7.02 -3.74
CA PHE A 47 0.96 8.21 -2.88
C PHE A 47 1.75 9.35 -3.53
N ASP A 48 2.98 9.06 -3.97
CA ASP A 48 3.85 10.05 -4.59
C ASP A 48 4.38 9.53 -5.95
N PRO A 49 4.47 10.39 -6.98
CA PRO A 49 5.14 10.04 -8.23
C PRO A 49 6.67 9.92 -8.05
N ALA A 50 7.25 10.52 -7.01
CA ALA A 50 8.66 10.41 -6.70
C ALA A 50 8.98 9.07 -6.02
N LEU A 51 10.17 8.54 -6.33
CA LEU A 51 10.74 7.40 -5.63
C LEU A 51 11.29 7.89 -4.29
N ARG A 52 10.86 7.28 -3.18
CA ARG A 52 11.48 7.53 -1.87
C ARG A 52 12.82 6.81 -1.83
N THR A 53 13.87 7.55 -1.50
CA THR A 53 15.18 6.96 -1.24
C THR A 53 15.24 6.55 0.23
N VAL A 54 15.25 5.24 0.50
CA VAL A 54 15.43 4.66 1.83
C VAL A 54 16.71 3.85 1.80
N ASP A 55 17.66 4.15 2.68
CA ASP A 55 18.94 3.43 2.75
C ASP A 55 19.71 3.38 1.42
N GLY A 56 19.62 4.47 0.62
CA GLY A 56 20.23 4.56 -0.71
C GLY A 56 19.53 3.74 -1.81
N LYS A 57 18.44 3.04 -1.49
CA LYS A 57 17.60 2.32 -2.45
C LYS A 57 16.34 3.10 -2.77
N GLN A 58 15.87 3.00 -4.01
CA GLN A 58 14.67 3.68 -4.49
C GLN A 58 13.43 2.79 -4.28
N TYR A 59 12.39 3.34 -3.67
CA TYR A 59 11.13 2.67 -3.41
C TYR A 59 9.94 3.47 -3.95
N HIS A 60 9.01 2.77 -4.58
CA HIS A 60 7.71 3.32 -4.97
C HIS A 60 6.78 3.37 -3.76
N GLN A 61 6.28 4.57 -3.45
CA GLN A 61 5.29 4.77 -2.40
C GLN A 61 3.88 4.51 -2.93
N LEU A 62 3.24 3.48 -2.38
CA LEU A 62 1.91 3.02 -2.73
C LEU A 62 1.08 2.98 -1.46
N SER A 63 -0.05 3.65 -1.42
CA SER A 63 -0.96 3.59 -0.29
C SER A 63 -2.17 2.73 -0.63
N PHE A 64 -2.50 1.80 0.25
CA PHE A 64 -3.81 1.18 0.19
C PHE A 64 -4.82 2.15 0.78
N VAL A 65 -5.74 2.55 -0.07
CA VAL A 65 -6.82 3.45 0.30
C VAL A 65 -8.14 2.75 0.12
N GLU A 66 -9.05 3.07 1.00
CA GLU A 66 -10.45 2.76 0.86
C GLU A 66 -11.11 3.96 0.19
N ASN A 67 -11.51 3.75 -1.07
CA ASN A 67 -12.20 4.78 -1.83
C ASN A 67 -13.69 4.76 -1.49
N ARG A 68 -14.10 5.63 -0.56
CA ARG A 68 -15.51 5.87 -0.23
C ARG A 68 -16.04 7.06 -1.02
N PRO A 69 -17.35 7.13 -1.30
CA PRO A 69 -17.95 8.28 -1.97
C PRO A 69 -17.76 9.60 -1.23
N GLU A 70 -17.64 9.56 0.10
CA GLU A 70 -17.52 10.76 0.94
C GLU A 70 -16.07 11.12 1.27
N ALA A 71 -15.16 10.13 1.32
CA ALA A 71 -13.77 10.32 1.69
C ALA A 71 -12.88 9.16 1.22
N VAL A 72 -11.65 9.48 0.83
CA VAL A 72 -10.59 8.47 0.62
C VAL A 72 -9.88 8.29 1.95
N VAL A 73 -9.96 7.07 2.50
CA VAL A 73 -9.28 6.75 3.76
C VAL A 73 -8.03 5.96 3.46
N THR A 74 -6.87 6.50 3.80
CA THR A 74 -5.61 5.76 3.72
C THR A 74 -5.51 4.79 4.88
N TRP A 75 -5.38 3.50 4.57
CA TRP A 75 -5.25 2.45 5.57
C TRP A 75 -3.80 2.25 5.96
N GLU A 76 -2.95 2.11 4.94
CA GLU A 76 -1.55 1.76 5.09
C GLU A 76 -0.72 2.19 3.88
N SER A 77 0.52 2.59 4.14
CA SER A 77 1.48 2.99 3.12
C SER A 77 2.52 1.89 2.93
N PHE A 78 2.76 1.53 1.68
CA PHE A 78 3.69 0.50 1.24
C PHE A 78 4.79 1.13 0.39
N LEU A 79 5.98 0.56 0.49
CA LEU A 79 7.19 0.98 -0.18
C LEU A 79 7.72 -0.22 -0.95
N VAL A 80 7.59 -0.20 -2.27
CA VAL A 80 8.04 -1.30 -3.13
C VAL A 80 9.36 -0.93 -3.78
N GLY A 81 10.42 -1.69 -3.52
CA GLY A 81 11.75 -1.44 -4.04
C GLY A 81 11.76 -1.49 -5.56
N ALA A 82 12.15 -0.41 -6.21
CA ALA A 82 12.22 -0.33 -7.67
C ALA A 82 13.32 -1.26 -8.25
N ALA A 83 14.28 -1.68 -7.43
CA ALA A 83 15.39 -2.55 -7.83
C ALA A 83 15.10 -4.06 -7.67
N ASP A 84 14.53 -4.46 -6.52
CA ASP A 84 14.35 -5.88 -6.14
C ASP A 84 12.86 -6.27 -6.04
N GLY A 85 11.97 -5.28 -6.01
CA GLY A 85 10.55 -5.45 -5.71
C GLY A 85 10.28 -5.85 -4.25
N ASP A 86 11.23 -5.58 -3.37
CA ASP A 86 11.09 -5.76 -1.92
C ASP A 86 9.92 -4.91 -1.40
N ILE A 87 9.09 -5.43 -0.50
CA ILE A 87 7.89 -4.74 -0.01
C ILE A 87 8.12 -4.39 1.46
N LEU A 88 8.26 -3.10 1.70
CA LEU A 88 8.29 -2.49 3.00
C LEU A 88 6.95 -1.80 3.26
N VAL A 89 6.60 -1.65 4.53
CA VAL A 89 5.41 -0.96 4.98
C VAL A 89 5.88 0.21 5.83
N ASP A 90 5.39 1.40 5.49
CA ASP A 90 5.61 2.63 6.23
C ASP A 90 4.46 2.78 7.22
N ASP A 91 4.76 2.48 8.48
CA ASP A 91 3.82 2.58 9.60
C ASP A 91 4.28 3.67 10.57
N ASP A 92 3.63 4.82 10.52
CA ASP A 92 3.73 5.92 11.51
C ASP A 92 5.17 6.09 12.07
N ASP A 93 6.12 6.39 11.16
CA ASP A 93 7.57 6.59 11.39
C ASP A 93 8.48 5.34 11.30
N THR A 94 7.93 4.12 11.28
CA THR A 94 8.72 2.89 11.14
C THR A 94 8.53 2.20 9.79
N LEU A 95 9.66 1.92 9.14
CA LEU A 95 9.73 1.06 7.96
C LEU A 95 9.87 -0.41 8.38
N LEU A 96 8.83 -1.19 8.12
CA LEU A 96 8.75 -2.60 8.51
C LEU A 96 8.67 -3.48 7.26
N PRO A 97 9.40 -4.59 7.16
CA PRO A 97 9.18 -5.54 6.08
C PRO A 97 7.77 -6.14 6.17
N LEU A 98 7.15 -6.43 5.02
CA LEU A 98 5.77 -6.93 4.93
C LEU A 98 5.50 -8.09 5.90
N ALA A 99 6.41 -9.07 6.00
CA ALA A 99 6.26 -10.21 6.90
C ALA A 99 6.17 -9.80 8.39
N ARG A 100 6.94 -8.79 8.79
CA ARG A 100 6.93 -8.25 10.16
C ARG A 100 5.67 -7.44 10.39
N TRP A 101 5.32 -6.54 9.49
CA TRP A 101 4.08 -5.77 9.56
C TRP A 101 2.84 -6.68 9.68
N ARG A 102 2.77 -7.77 8.91
CA ARG A 102 1.70 -8.78 9.03
C ARG A 102 1.58 -9.39 10.42
N SER A 103 2.72 -9.58 11.09
CA SER A 103 2.78 -10.19 12.41
C SER A 103 2.44 -9.18 13.52
N GLU A 104 2.89 -7.93 13.38
CA GLU A 104 2.71 -6.89 14.40
C GLU A 104 1.35 -6.19 14.28
N LYS A 105 0.96 -5.75 13.08
CA LYS A 105 -0.30 -5.03 12.84
C LYS A 105 -1.49 -5.94 12.61
N LYS A 106 -1.25 -7.23 12.32
CA LYS A 106 -2.28 -8.23 12.05
C LYS A 106 -3.34 -7.67 11.09
N PRO A 107 -2.96 -7.33 9.85
CA PRO A 107 -3.87 -6.73 8.88
C PRO A 107 -5.13 -7.57 8.65
N MET A 108 -5.01 -8.89 8.75
CA MET A 108 -6.14 -9.82 8.67
C MET A 108 -7.18 -9.63 9.80
N ASP A 109 -6.74 -9.18 10.98
CA ASP A 109 -7.59 -8.89 12.14
C ASP A 109 -8.18 -7.48 12.06
N ARG A 110 -7.38 -6.51 11.57
CA ARG A 110 -7.81 -5.13 11.28
C ARG A 110 -8.92 -5.05 10.24
N ALA A 111 -9.07 -6.08 9.41
CA ALA A 111 -10.19 -6.18 8.48
C ALA A 111 -11.55 -6.29 9.20
N GLY A 112 -11.61 -6.40 10.53
CA GLY A 112 -12.87 -6.40 11.27
C GLY A 112 -13.68 -5.10 11.16
N PRO A 113 -15.01 -5.15 11.30
CA PRO A 113 -15.92 -4.00 11.16
C PRO A 113 -15.73 -2.87 12.20
N ASP A 114 -14.82 -3.06 13.16
CA ASP A 114 -14.56 -2.15 14.29
C ASP A 114 -13.14 -1.51 14.24
N SER A 115 -12.49 -1.48 13.08
CA SER A 115 -11.23 -0.72 12.94
C SER A 115 -11.49 0.68 12.38
N ALA A 116 -12.00 1.57 13.25
CA ALA A 116 -12.02 2.99 12.98
C ALA A 116 -10.57 3.54 12.89
N PRO A 117 -10.27 4.47 11.98
CA PRO A 117 -8.95 5.09 11.92
C PRO A 117 -8.69 5.86 13.21
N ARG A 118 -7.53 5.64 13.86
CA ARG A 118 -7.01 6.63 14.81
C ARG A 118 -6.80 7.92 14.02
N ARG A 119 -7.62 8.94 14.30
CA ARG A 119 -7.26 10.31 13.95
C ARG A 119 -5.93 10.63 14.63
N PRO A 120 -4.92 11.14 13.93
CA PRO A 120 -3.96 12.00 14.60
C PRO A 120 -4.70 13.31 14.93
N GLU A 121 -4.67 13.69 16.21
CA GLU A 121 -5.02 15.04 16.69
C GLU A 121 -3.93 16.04 16.30
#